data_AF-A0A2X3BR74-F1
#
_entry.id   AF-A0A2X3BR74-F1
#
_cell.length_a   1.000
_cell.length_b   1.000
_cell.length_c   1.000
_cell.angle_alpha   90.00
_cell.angle_beta   90.00
_cell.angle_gamma   90.00
#
_symmetry.space_group_name_H-M   'P 1'
#
loop_
_entity.id
_entity.type
_entity.pdbx_description
1 polymer ?
#
loop_
_entity_poly.entity_id
_entity_poly.type
_entity_poly.pdbx_seq_one_letter_code
_entity_poly.pdbx_strand_id
1 'polypeptide(L)'
;MKKTFGSLTMQIGKAAVELLAVAAPKSKRLWPELRAQVRGETTAAGNTCEEREGSFGTELFVQLVAQDAQGNRGRVQVRYCGVDGPNWFVRLVFNGMVQADDPDLQALEKAVRQVVVVRGSRPMSPRSVIPVVLPDDLARQLAALREQQQA
;
A
#
# COMPACT_ATOMS: atom_id res chain seq x y z
N MET A 1 9.43 18.01 -17.47
CA MET A 1 9.52 17.73 -16.01
C MET A 1 9.30 16.24 -15.79
N LYS A 2 10.09 15.58 -14.93
CA LYS A 2 9.83 14.18 -14.53
C LYS A 2 8.54 14.15 -13.70
N LYS A 3 7.56 13.34 -14.10
CA LYS A 3 6.33 13.15 -13.34
C LYS A 3 6.62 12.24 -12.14
N THR A 4 6.26 12.71 -10.95
CA THR A 4 6.45 11.98 -9.69
C THR A 4 5.14 11.82 -8.95
N PHE A 5 4.96 10.67 -8.31
CA PHE A 5 3.77 10.33 -7.54
C PHE A 5 4.15 9.98 -6.09
N GLY A 6 3.24 10.27 -5.15
CA GLY A 6 3.46 9.98 -3.72
C GLY A 6 3.21 8.52 -3.36
N SER A 7 2.22 7.89 -3.99
CA SER A 7 1.89 6.48 -3.83
C SER A 7 1.57 5.85 -5.19
N LEU A 8 1.57 4.52 -5.22
CA LEU A 8 1.17 3.71 -6.36
C LEU A 8 0.04 2.78 -5.93
N THR A 9 -1.02 2.70 -6.72
CA THR A 9 -2.08 1.71 -6.52
C THR A 9 -1.98 0.65 -7.61
N MET A 10 -1.96 -0.62 -7.21
CA MET A 10 -2.09 -1.76 -8.11
C MET A 10 -3.43 -2.44 -7.88
N GLN A 11 -4.07 -2.89 -8.96
CA GLN A 11 -5.36 -3.57 -8.91
C GLN A 11 -5.36 -4.76 -9.87
N ILE A 12 -5.87 -5.89 -9.38
CA ILE A 12 -6.16 -7.09 -10.15
C ILE A 12 -7.58 -7.51 -9.76
N GLY A 13 -8.49 -7.56 -10.75
CA GLY A 13 -9.91 -7.80 -10.51
C GLY A 13 -10.48 -6.88 -9.43
N LYS A 14 -10.95 -7.46 -8.32
CA LYS A 14 -11.49 -6.69 -7.18
C LYS A 14 -10.49 -6.46 -6.03
N ALA A 15 -9.30 -7.04 -6.11
CA ALA A 15 -8.25 -6.82 -5.13
C ALA A 15 -7.44 -5.57 -5.51
N ALA A 16 -7.19 -4.70 -4.55
CA ALA A 16 -6.36 -3.52 -4.74
C ALA A 16 -5.40 -3.32 -3.57
N VAL A 17 -4.22 -2.78 -3.86
CA VAL A 17 -3.19 -2.46 -2.87
C VAL A 17 -2.60 -1.08 -3.15
N GLU A 18 -2.58 -0.25 -2.13
CA GLU A 18 -1.85 1.03 -2.14
C GLU A 18 -0.45 0.80 -1.57
N LEU A 19 0.57 1.21 -2.32
CA LEU A 19 1.97 1.21 -1.92
C LEU A 19 2.44 2.64 -1.66
N LEU A 20 2.95 2.89 -0.45
CA LEU A 20 3.58 4.15 -0.07
C LEU A 20 5.00 3.89 0.44
N ALA A 21 5.99 4.33 -0.34
CA ALA A 21 7.39 4.26 0.04
C ALA A 21 7.80 5.52 0.81
N VAL A 22 8.46 5.35 1.94
CA VAL A 22 9.00 6.46 2.75
C VAL A 22 10.44 6.20 3.16
N ALA A 23 11.18 7.27 3.39
CA ALA A 23 12.54 7.24 3.90
C ALA A 23 12.55 6.69 5.33
N ALA A 24 13.42 5.72 5.62
CA ALA A 24 13.59 5.16 6.96
C ALA A 24 15.00 5.44 7.52
N PRO A 25 15.14 5.64 8.86
CA PRO A 25 16.44 5.72 9.51
C PRO A 25 17.18 4.37 9.46
N LYS A 26 18.52 4.38 9.54
CA LYS A 26 19.32 3.13 9.55
C LYS A 26 19.07 2.25 10.78
N SER A 27 18.76 2.87 11.90
CA SER A 27 18.76 2.22 13.22
C SER A 27 17.41 1.65 13.64
N LYS A 28 16.33 1.90 12.88
CA LYS A 28 14.98 1.66 13.37
C LYS A 28 14.04 1.21 12.25
N ARG A 29 13.33 0.13 12.54
CA ARG A 29 12.24 -0.40 11.70
C ARG A 29 10.97 0.41 11.97
N LEU A 30 10.31 0.85 10.92
CA LEU A 30 9.10 1.67 11.01
C LEU A 30 7.84 0.81 11.15
N TRP A 31 7.84 -0.42 10.66
CA TRP A 31 6.64 -1.25 10.65
C TRP A 31 6.06 -1.52 12.05
N PRO A 32 6.83 -1.95 13.07
CA PRO A 32 6.27 -2.22 14.38
C PRO A 32 5.59 -1.00 15.01
N GLU A 33 6.14 0.20 14.80
CA GLU A 33 5.59 1.44 15.32
C GLU A 33 4.30 1.84 14.61
N LEU A 34 4.32 1.83 13.28
CA LEU A 34 3.16 2.18 12.47
C LEU A 34 2.01 1.20 12.76
N ARG A 35 2.32 -0.09 12.85
CA ARG A 35 1.34 -1.12 13.19
C ARG A 35 0.71 -0.88 14.56
N ALA A 36 1.52 -0.58 15.58
CA ALA A 36 1.02 -0.26 16.91
C ALA A 36 0.18 1.03 16.93
N GLN A 37 0.57 2.05 16.16
CA GLN A 37 -0.18 3.29 15.99
C GLN A 37 -1.55 3.03 15.34
N VAL A 38 -1.59 2.36 14.18
CA VAL A 38 -2.85 2.05 13.47
C VAL A 38 -3.77 1.20 14.35
N ARG A 39 -3.22 0.24 15.10
CA ARG A 39 -3.99 -0.55 16.07
C ARG A 39 -4.62 0.33 17.15
N GLY A 40 -3.84 1.23 17.76
CA GLY A 40 -4.33 2.16 18.78
C GLY A 40 -5.44 3.08 18.25
N GLU A 41 -5.22 3.70 17.10
CA GLU A 41 -6.20 4.56 16.41
C GLU A 41 -7.49 3.79 16.08
N THR A 42 -7.36 2.55 15.57
CA THR A 42 -8.49 1.67 15.28
C THR A 42 -9.32 1.39 16.53
N THR A 43 -8.67 0.99 17.63
CA THR A 43 -9.37 0.67 18.89
C THR A 43 -10.01 1.90 19.52
N ALA A 44 -9.37 3.07 19.44
CA ALA A 44 -9.91 4.32 19.96
C ALA A 44 -11.17 4.77 19.18
N ALA A 45 -11.26 4.41 17.89
CA ALA A 45 -12.44 4.64 17.06
C ALA A 45 -13.55 3.58 17.25
N GLY A 46 -13.39 2.63 18.20
CA GLY A 46 -14.38 1.58 18.46
C GLY A 46 -14.40 0.46 17.41
N ASN A 47 -13.40 0.40 16.54
CA ASN A 47 -13.24 -0.65 15.54
C ASN A 47 -12.41 -1.82 16.11
N THR A 48 -12.44 -2.98 15.45
CA THR A 48 -11.64 -4.13 15.85
C THR A 48 -10.48 -4.36 14.89
N CYS A 49 -9.39 -4.89 15.40
CA CYS A 49 -8.25 -5.31 14.59
C CYS A 49 -7.51 -6.49 15.20
N GLU A 50 -6.83 -7.23 14.35
CA GLU A 50 -6.12 -8.45 14.71
C GLU A 50 -4.76 -8.49 13.99
N GLU A 51 -3.72 -8.91 14.71
CA GLU A 51 -2.42 -9.17 14.13
C GLU A 51 -2.32 -10.63 13.70
N ARG A 52 -1.84 -10.89 12.48
CA ARG A 52 -1.66 -12.24 11.95
C ARG A 52 -0.33 -12.34 11.20
N GLU A 53 0.27 -13.52 11.18
CA GLU A 53 1.40 -13.79 10.28
C GLU A 53 0.91 -14.01 8.85
N GLY A 54 1.57 -13.39 7.88
CA GLY A 54 1.23 -13.47 6.47
C GLY A 54 2.44 -13.30 5.54
N SER A 55 2.15 -13.12 4.25
CA SER A 55 3.17 -13.03 3.17
C SER A 55 4.20 -11.92 3.37
N PHE A 56 3.88 -10.89 4.17
CA PHE A 56 4.76 -9.76 4.44
C PHE A 56 5.24 -9.70 5.91
N GLY A 57 5.19 -10.83 6.62
CA GLY A 57 5.52 -10.93 8.06
C GLY A 57 4.28 -10.70 8.93
N THR A 58 4.43 -10.04 10.07
CA THR A 58 3.29 -9.74 10.93
C THR A 58 2.45 -8.61 10.34
N GLU A 59 1.19 -8.88 10.07
CA GLU A 59 0.24 -7.99 9.39
C GLU A 59 -0.89 -7.58 10.32
N LEU A 60 -1.58 -6.47 10.01
CA LEU A 60 -2.71 -5.98 10.80
C LEU A 60 -3.98 -5.96 9.95
N PHE A 61 -4.96 -6.75 10.35
CA PHE A 61 -6.28 -6.79 9.75
C PHE A 61 -7.23 -5.93 10.58
N VAL A 62 -7.79 -4.91 9.96
CA VAL A 62 -8.69 -3.93 10.59
C VAL A 62 -10.10 -4.12 10.06
N GLN A 63 -11.09 -4.19 10.94
CA GLN A 63 -12.51 -4.23 10.60
C GLN A 63 -13.13 -2.87 10.88
N LEU A 64 -13.42 -2.13 9.82
CA LEU A 64 -14.02 -0.81 9.88
C LEU A 64 -15.54 -0.91 9.72
N VAL A 65 -16.28 -0.17 10.54
CA VAL A 65 -17.70 0.09 10.25
C VAL A 65 -17.77 1.10 9.11
N ALA A 66 -18.38 0.70 8.00
CA ALA A 66 -18.61 1.56 6.85
C ALA A 66 -20.11 1.79 6.67
N GLN A 67 -20.48 2.95 6.13
CA GLN A 67 -21.84 3.24 5.70
C GLN A 67 -21.82 3.46 4.20
N ASP A 68 -22.67 2.74 3.47
CA ASP A 68 -22.83 2.96 2.04
C ASP A 68 -23.64 4.23 1.75
N ALA A 69 -23.72 4.61 0.48
CA ALA A 69 -24.47 5.81 0.04
C ALA A 69 -25.99 5.73 0.31
N GLN A 70 -26.50 4.53 0.62
CA GLN A 70 -27.91 4.28 0.94
C GLN A 70 -28.17 4.26 2.46
N GLY A 71 -27.13 4.48 3.28
CA GLY A 71 -27.22 4.50 4.72
C GLY A 71 -27.09 3.13 5.38
N ASN A 72 -26.87 2.05 4.62
CA ASN A 72 -26.70 0.72 5.18
C ASN A 72 -25.34 0.61 5.87
N ARG A 73 -25.34 0.09 7.09
CA ARG A 73 -24.11 -0.18 7.83
C ARG A 73 -23.55 -1.54 7.41
N GLY A 74 -22.31 -1.54 6.95
CA GLY A 74 -21.53 -2.72 6.63
C GLY A 74 -20.23 -2.76 7.43
N ARG A 75 -19.51 -3.88 7.31
CA ARG A 75 -18.12 -3.97 7.74
C ARG A 75 -17.23 -4.09 6.51
N VAL A 76 -16.16 -3.32 6.49
CA VAL A 76 -15.11 -3.41 5.47
C VAL A 76 -13.83 -3.79 6.18
N GLN A 77 -13.16 -4.81 5.65
CA GLN A 77 -11.87 -5.25 6.16
C GLN A 77 -10.75 -4.59 5.35
N VAL A 78 -9.77 -4.06 6.06
CA VAL A 78 -8.54 -3.48 5.49
C VAL A 78 -7.36 -4.25 6.04
N ARG A 79 -6.39 -4.59 5.19
CA ARG A 79 -5.18 -5.28 5.61
C ARG A 79 -3.98 -4.35 5.43
N TYR A 80 -3.35 -4.02 6.54
CA TYR A 80 -2.11 -3.25 6.58
C TYR A 80 -0.92 -4.20 6.67
N CYS A 81 0.05 -4.00 5.78
CA CYS A 81 1.35 -4.65 5.84
C CYS A 81 2.44 -3.58 5.75
N GLY A 82 3.66 -3.96 6.16
CA GLY A 82 4.80 -3.08 6.11
C GLY A 82 6.09 -3.84 5.86
N VAL A 83 6.90 -3.33 4.95
CA VAL A 83 8.20 -3.91 4.61
C VAL A 83 9.30 -2.90 4.89
N ASP A 84 10.14 -3.20 5.87
CA ASP A 84 11.34 -2.43 6.19
C ASP A 84 12.53 -2.92 5.35
N GLY A 85 13.18 -1.98 4.65
CA GLY A 85 14.39 -2.23 3.87
C GLY A 85 15.52 -1.25 4.19
N PRO A 86 16.64 -1.30 3.44
CA PRO A 86 17.79 -0.44 3.69
C PRO A 86 17.45 1.04 3.45
N ASN A 87 17.26 1.79 4.54
CA ASN A 87 16.89 3.21 4.52
C ASN A 87 15.54 3.54 3.89
N TRP A 88 14.65 2.57 3.73
CA TRP A 88 13.30 2.79 3.25
C TRP A 88 12.33 1.87 3.96
N PHE A 89 11.07 2.27 3.95
CA PHE A 89 9.93 1.48 4.42
C PHE A 89 8.84 1.58 3.37
N VAL A 90 8.16 0.48 3.05
CA VAL A 90 6.99 0.46 2.19
C VAL A 90 5.78 0.05 3.03
N ARG A 91 4.79 0.94 3.10
CA ARG A 91 3.45 0.63 3.61
C ARG A 91 2.64 0.03 2.47
N LEU A 92 1.99 -1.10 2.74
CA LEU A 92 1.04 -1.75 1.84
C LEU A 92 -0.32 -1.71 2.50
N VAL A 93 -1.34 -1.20 1.80
CA VAL A 93 -2.72 -1.21 2.30
C VAL A 93 -3.59 -1.91 1.27
N PHE A 94 -3.99 -3.14 1.60
CA PHE A 94 -4.93 -3.90 0.80
C PHE A 94 -6.36 -3.50 1.18
N ASN A 95 -7.10 -3.05 0.18
CA ASN A 95 -8.50 -2.62 0.28
C ASN A 95 -9.38 -3.55 -0.56
N GLY A 96 -10.61 -3.82 -0.13
CA GLY A 96 -11.58 -4.64 -0.89
C GLY A 96 -11.53 -6.13 -0.52
N MET A 97 -11.42 -7.03 -1.52
CA MET A 97 -11.33 -8.48 -1.27
C MET A 97 -9.99 -8.82 -0.59
N VAL A 98 -10.06 -9.20 0.69
CA VAL A 98 -8.89 -9.49 1.54
C VAL A 98 -8.91 -10.90 2.14
N GLN A 99 -9.75 -11.79 1.57
CA GLN A 99 -9.80 -13.21 1.93
C GLN A 99 -8.57 -13.92 1.35
N ALA A 100 -7.85 -14.67 2.18
CA ALA A 100 -6.52 -15.21 1.82
C ALA A 100 -6.56 -16.22 0.65
N ASP A 101 -7.70 -16.88 0.44
CA ASP A 101 -7.95 -17.85 -0.62
C ASP A 101 -8.42 -17.22 -1.94
N ASP A 102 -8.62 -15.90 -1.97
CA ASP A 102 -9.07 -15.20 -3.17
C ASP A 102 -7.97 -15.18 -4.25
N PRO A 103 -8.25 -15.66 -5.49
CA PRO A 103 -7.25 -15.73 -6.55
C PRO A 103 -6.76 -14.35 -7.02
N ASP A 104 -7.61 -13.31 -7.01
CA ASP A 104 -7.21 -11.95 -7.36
C ASP A 104 -6.20 -11.42 -6.33
N LEU A 105 -6.46 -11.67 -5.04
CA LEU A 105 -5.56 -11.28 -3.96
C LEU A 105 -4.21 -12.01 -4.07
N GLN A 106 -4.21 -13.32 -4.29
CA GLN A 106 -2.98 -14.10 -4.44
C GLN A 106 -2.14 -13.62 -5.63
N ALA A 107 -2.78 -13.33 -6.76
CA ALA A 107 -2.11 -12.75 -7.93
C ALA A 107 -1.53 -11.36 -7.60
N LEU A 108 -2.28 -10.54 -6.87
CA LEU A 108 -1.85 -9.21 -6.45
C LEU A 108 -0.66 -9.27 -5.48
N GLU A 109 -0.69 -10.15 -4.48
CA GLU A 109 0.44 -10.38 -3.58
C GLU A 109 1.69 -10.81 -4.33
N LYS A 110 1.55 -11.74 -5.29
CA LYS A 110 2.66 -12.17 -6.14
C LYS A 110 3.26 -10.99 -6.90
N ALA A 111 2.43 -10.10 -7.44
CA ALA A 111 2.89 -8.90 -8.14
C ALA A 111 3.59 -7.90 -7.18
N VAL A 112 3.04 -7.66 -5.99
CA VAL A 112 3.66 -6.79 -4.96
C VAL A 112 5.03 -7.33 -4.54
N ARG A 113 5.19 -8.65 -4.42
CA ARG A 113 6.47 -9.28 -4.06
C ARG A 113 7.57 -9.12 -5.13
N GLN A 114 7.22 -8.69 -6.34
CA GLN A 114 8.20 -8.35 -7.39
C GLN A 114 8.62 -6.88 -7.34
N VAL A 115 8.05 -6.07 -6.44
CA VAL A 115 8.40 -4.65 -6.33
C VAL A 115 9.80 -4.49 -5.76
N VAL A 116 10.61 -3.71 -6.47
CA VAL A 116 11.96 -3.34 -6.06
C VAL A 116 11.99 -1.86 -5.73
N VAL A 117 12.49 -1.52 -4.54
CA VAL A 117 12.65 -0.13 -4.11
C VAL A 117 14.07 0.34 -4.41
N VAL A 118 14.21 1.23 -5.40
CA VAL A 118 15.46 1.92 -5.71
C VAL A 118 15.37 3.37 -5.23
N ARG A 119 15.69 3.60 -3.95
CA ARG A 119 15.67 4.92 -3.31
C ARG A 119 16.67 5.91 -3.92
N GLY A 120 17.80 5.41 -4.43
CA GLY A 120 18.94 6.22 -4.84
C GLY A 120 19.73 6.78 -3.65
N SER A 121 20.67 7.70 -3.93
CA SER A 121 21.63 8.23 -2.94
C SER A 121 21.24 9.59 -2.34
N ARG A 122 20.14 10.20 -2.79
CA ARG A 122 19.74 11.53 -2.33
C ARG A 122 19.40 11.52 -0.83
N PRO A 123 19.91 12.50 -0.05
CA PRO A 123 19.48 12.70 1.33
C PRO A 123 17.97 12.93 1.39
N MET A 124 17.30 12.27 2.32
CA MET A 124 15.87 12.46 2.58
C MET A 124 15.64 12.37 4.09
N SER A 125 14.81 13.27 4.63
CA SER A 125 14.41 13.25 6.02
C SER A 125 13.67 11.95 6.34
N PRO A 126 13.89 11.32 7.51
CA PRO A 126 13.11 10.17 7.93
C PRO A 126 11.60 10.46 7.84
N ARG A 127 10.82 9.44 7.44
CA ARG A 127 9.37 9.49 7.20
C ARG A 127 8.90 10.38 6.05
N SER A 128 9.79 11.02 5.30
CA SER A 128 9.41 11.69 4.05
C SER A 128 9.09 10.68 2.94
N VAL A 129 8.15 11.01 2.07
CA VAL A 129 7.76 10.16 0.93
C VAL A 129 8.93 10.03 -0.06
N ILE A 130 9.21 8.81 -0.49
CA ILE A 130 10.12 8.52 -1.60
C ILE A 130 9.30 8.64 -2.88
N PRO A 131 9.54 9.65 -3.74
CA PRO A 131 8.72 9.87 -4.92
C PRO A 131 8.87 8.72 -5.91
N VAL A 132 7.74 8.17 -6.36
CA VAL A 132 7.71 7.20 -7.46
C VAL A 132 7.94 7.96 -8.76
N VAL A 133 8.99 7.61 -9.49
CA VAL A 133 9.32 8.20 -10.79
C VAL A 133 8.75 7.31 -11.88
N LEU A 134 7.91 7.89 -12.75
CA LEU A 134 7.42 7.15 -13.92
C LEU A 134 8.58 6.93 -14.91
N PRO A 135 8.87 5.68 -15.31
CA PRO A 135 9.84 5.42 -16.37
C PRO A 135 9.42 6.13 -17.66
N ASP A 136 10.40 6.70 -18.38
CA ASP A 136 10.11 7.51 -19.58
C ASP A 136 9.40 6.67 -20.66
N ASP A 137 9.75 5.40 -20.79
CA ASP A 137 9.14 4.49 -21.76
C ASP A 137 7.67 4.22 -21.44
N LEU A 138 7.37 3.96 -20.17
CA LEU A 138 6.01 3.79 -19.69
C LEU A 138 5.20 5.09 -19.85
N ALA A 139 5.82 6.25 -19.59
CA ALA A 139 5.18 7.55 -19.80
C ALA A 139 4.77 7.76 -21.27
N ARG A 140 5.63 7.34 -22.23
CA ARG A 140 5.32 7.40 -23.67
C ARG A 140 4.19 6.44 -24.05
N GLN A 141 4.24 5.20 -23.57
CA GLN A 141 3.18 4.21 -23.83
C GLN A 141 1.81 4.66 -23.30
N LEU A 142 1.76 5.20 -22.08
CA LEU A 142 0.53 5.73 -21.49
C LEU A 142 -0.02 6.95 -22.24
N ALA A 143 0.85 7.78 -22.83
CA ALA A 143 0.42 8.90 -23.67
C ALA A 143 -0.24 8.39 -24.96
N ALA A 144 0.39 7.44 -25.66
CA ALA A 144 -0.15 6.85 -26.88
C ALA A 144 -1.51 6.15 -26.66
N LEU A 145 -1.66 5.41 -25.55
CA LEU A 145 -2.95 4.78 -25.20
C LEU A 145 -4.06 5.79 -24.96
N ARG A 146 -3.75 6.96 -24.36
CA ARG A 146 -4.74 8.02 -24.14
C ARG A 146 -5.18 8.67 -25.43
N GLU A 147 -4.27 8.89 -26.37
CA GLU A 147 -4.58 9.43 -27.70
C GLU A 147 -5.48 8.46 -28.49
N GLN A 148 -5.25 7.15 -28.38
CA GLN A 148 -6.11 6.13 -28.99
C GLN A 148 -7.50 6.02 -28.38
N GLN A 149 -7.67 6.32 -27.09
CA GLN A 149 -8.98 6.34 -26.44
C GLN A 149 -9.78 7.62 -26.70
N GLN A 150 -9.12 8.66 -27.23
CA GLN A 150 -9.72 9.96 -27.54
C GLN A 150 -10.01 10.15 -29.04
N ALA A 151 -9.59 9.20 -29.88
CA ALA A 151 -9.89 9.12 -31.31
C ALA A 151 -11.07 8.18 -31.57
#